data_AF-A0A924GKB1-F1
#
_entry.id   AF-A0A924GKB1-F1
#
_cell.length_a   1.000
_cell.length_b   1.000
_cell.length_c   1.000
_cell.angle_alpha   90.00
_cell.angle_beta   90.00
_cell.angle_gamma   90.00
#
_symmetry.space_group_name_H-M   'P 1'
#
loop_
_entity.id
_entity.type
_entity.pdbx_description
1 polymer ?
#
loop_
_entity_poly.entity_id
_entity_poly.type
_entity_poly.pdbx_seq_one_letter_code
_entity_poly.pdbx_strand_id
1 'polypeptide(L)'
;IHRHRDLSADYEDLAALETIAFHVRDLTEVLAGAVWGTPIKVQLREELRPSVSLALDALAAALRDWDSGNTDLTAHSAAADALASLMAELDNIEDSAPATSMGAAISIAMDIARALAALLSRLEGPATDD
;
A
#
# COMPACT_ATOMS: atom_id res chain seq x y z
N ILE A 1 16.39 11.62 -35.33
CA ILE A 1 15.09 11.15 -34.79
C ILE A 1 15.02 11.68 -33.36
N HIS A 2 14.29 12.78 -33.13
CA HIS A 2 14.09 13.32 -31.79
C HIS A 2 12.92 12.54 -31.19
N ARG A 3 13.21 11.65 -30.24
CA ARG A 3 12.19 10.98 -29.42
C ARG A 3 11.54 12.11 -28.60
N HIS A 4 10.36 12.56 -29.00
CA HIS A 4 9.58 13.49 -28.20
C HIS A 4 9.31 12.76 -26.88
N ARG A 5 10.00 13.16 -25.81
CA ARG A 5 9.71 12.64 -24.47
C ARG A 5 8.28 13.06 -24.18
N ASP A 6 7.43 12.09 -23.86
CA ASP A 6 6.08 12.38 -23.44
C ASP A 6 6.14 12.92 -22.02
N LEU A 7 6.30 14.25 -21.92
CA LEU A 7 6.40 14.94 -20.64
C LEU A 7 5.15 14.74 -19.80
N SER A 8 3.98 14.57 -20.42
CA SER A 8 2.74 14.32 -19.69
C SER A 8 2.79 12.96 -19.00
N ALA A 9 3.24 11.92 -19.71
CA ALA A 9 3.43 10.59 -19.12
C ALA A 9 4.48 10.60 -17.99
N ASP A 10 5.55 11.39 -18.12
CA ASP A 10 6.58 11.56 -17.09
C ASP A 10 6.02 12.31 -15.84
N TYR A 11 5.11 13.27 -16.02
CA TYR A 11 4.44 13.97 -14.90
C TYR A 11 3.47 13.06 -14.14
N GLU A 12 2.72 12.21 -14.85
CA GLU A 12 1.83 11.22 -14.24
C GLU A 12 2.61 10.17 -13.43
N ASP A 13 3.77 9.71 -13.93
CA ASP A 13 4.70 8.86 -13.16
C ASP A 13 5.13 9.52 -11.86
N LEU A 14 5.49 10.81 -11.92
CA LEU A 14 5.93 11.55 -10.75
C LEU A 14 4.81 11.74 -9.72
N ALA A 15 3.58 12.00 -10.17
CA ALA A 15 2.41 12.12 -9.30
C ALA A 15 2.05 10.80 -8.62
N ALA A 16 2.14 9.68 -9.35
CA ALA A 16 1.98 8.34 -8.78
C ALA A 16 3.07 8.04 -7.74
N LEU A 17 4.34 8.35 -8.07
CA LEU A 17 5.45 8.17 -7.14
C LEU A 17 5.29 9.00 -5.87
N GLU A 18 4.86 10.27 -5.98
CA GLU A 18 4.58 11.13 -4.83
C GLU A 18 3.49 10.55 -3.93
N THR A 19 2.39 10.07 -4.52
CA THR A 19 1.28 9.45 -3.80
C THR A 19 1.71 8.17 -3.07
N ILE A 20 2.47 7.31 -3.75
CA ILE A 20 3.02 6.09 -3.16
C ILE A 20 3.98 6.42 -2.02
N ALA A 21 4.90 7.37 -2.22
CA ALA A 21 5.87 7.77 -1.20
C ALA A 21 5.19 8.35 0.05
N PHE A 22 4.09 9.09 -0.14
CA PHE A 22 3.25 9.57 0.96
C PHE A 22 2.70 8.42 1.80
N HIS A 23 2.10 7.40 1.17
CA HIS A 23 1.54 6.25 1.89
C HIS A 23 2.61 5.36 2.53
N VAL A 24 3.76 5.16 1.88
CA VAL A 24 4.89 4.44 2.47
C VAL A 24 5.38 5.17 3.72
N ARG A 25 5.46 6.49 3.68
CA ARG A 25 5.81 7.29 4.86
C ARG A 25 4.80 7.12 5.98
N ASP A 26 3.50 7.27 5.70
CA ASP A 26 2.44 7.14 6.71
C ASP A 26 2.47 5.75 7.38
N LEU A 27 2.63 4.70 6.58
CA LEU A 27 2.86 3.33 7.05
C LEU A 27 4.03 3.24 8.04
N THR A 28 5.17 3.84 7.68
CA THR A 28 6.35 3.81 8.57
C THR A 28 6.16 4.62 9.85
N GLU A 29 5.38 5.70 9.82
CA GLU A 29 5.04 6.49 11.01
C GLU A 29 4.12 5.70 11.97
N VAL A 30 3.11 4.99 11.44
CA VAL A 30 2.24 4.10 12.22
C VAL A 30 3.02 2.93 12.81
N LEU A 31 3.89 2.28 12.02
CA LEU A 31 4.75 1.20 12.48
C LEU A 31 5.73 1.68 13.55
N ALA A 32 6.28 2.89 13.42
CA ALA A 32 7.14 3.46 14.44
C ALA A 32 6.39 3.64 15.78
N GLY A 33 5.13 4.09 15.71
CA GLY A 33 4.24 4.16 16.85
C GLY A 33 3.96 2.80 17.50
N ALA A 34 3.81 1.75 16.68
CA ALA A 34 3.55 0.39 17.14
C ALA A 34 4.77 -0.32 17.75
N VAL A 35 5.97 -0.12 17.16
CA VAL A 35 7.21 -0.81 17.55
C VAL A 35 7.92 -0.08 18.69
N TRP A 36 8.07 1.23 18.57
CA TRP A 36 8.87 2.05 19.50
C TRP A 36 8.02 2.91 20.44
N GLY A 37 6.70 2.98 20.24
CA GLY A 37 5.81 3.80 21.07
C GLY A 37 5.91 5.30 20.78
N THR A 38 6.49 5.68 19.63
CA THR A 38 6.75 7.07 19.23
C THR A 38 6.32 7.28 17.77
N PRO A 39 5.69 8.40 17.40
CA PRO A 39 5.36 9.57 18.22
C PRO A 39 4.09 9.42 19.07
N ILE A 40 3.23 8.46 18.73
CA ILE A 40 2.02 8.09 19.49
C ILE A 40 2.09 6.59 19.76
N LYS A 41 1.76 6.17 20.98
CA LYS A 41 1.73 4.76 21.34
C LYS A 41 0.50 4.10 20.70
N VAL A 42 0.71 3.49 19.55
CA VAL A 42 -0.28 2.63 18.88
C VAL A 42 0.08 1.17 19.21
N GLN A 43 -0.88 0.25 19.21
CA GLN A 43 -0.61 -1.16 19.48
C GLN A 43 -1.02 -2.01 18.27
N LEU A 44 -0.07 -2.70 17.66
CA LEU A 44 -0.40 -3.74 16.70
C LEU A 44 -0.59 -5.07 17.44
N ARG A 45 -1.80 -5.62 17.37
CA ARG A 45 -2.15 -6.94 17.93
C ARG A 45 -1.22 -8.01 17.39
N GLU A 46 -0.79 -8.91 18.27
CA GLU A 46 0.14 -9.98 17.89
C GLU A 46 -0.46 -10.91 16.85
N GLU A 47 -1.77 -11.15 16.93
CA GLU A 47 -2.51 -11.99 16.00
C GLU A 47 -2.54 -11.41 14.58
N LEU A 48 -2.57 -10.07 14.46
CA LEU A 48 -2.58 -9.37 13.18
C LEU A 48 -1.19 -9.18 12.56
N ARG A 49 -0.09 -9.37 13.34
CA ARG A 49 1.28 -9.15 12.84
C ARG A 49 1.61 -10.00 11.60
N PRO A 50 1.29 -11.31 11.54
CA PRO A 50 1.58 -12.12 10.37
C PRO A 50 0.89 -11.58 9.10
N SER A 51 -0.40 -11.25 9.20
CA SER A 51 -1.19 -10.76 8.06
C SER A 51 -0.74 -9.36 7.62
N VAL A 52 -0.41 -8.48 8.57
CA VAL A 52 0.21 -7.18 8.26
C VAL A 52 1.57 -7.35 7.57
N SER A 53 2.42 -8.25 8.06
CA SER A 53 3.72 -8.53 7.44
C SER A 53 3.54 -9.02 6.00
N LEU A 54 2.64 -9.97 5.78
CA LEU A 54 2.37 -10.55 4.46
C LEU A 54 1.86 -9.48 3.48
N ALA A 55 0.96 -8.59 3.92
CA ALA A 55 0.46 -7.51 3.10
C ALA A 55 1.55 -6.48 2.74
N LEU A 56 2.44 -6.14 3.70
CA LEU A 56 3.57 -5.24 3.45
C LEU A 56 4.60 -5.85 2.50
N ASP A 57 4.91 -7.14 2.66
CA ASP A 57 5.84 -7.85 1.78
C ASP A 57 5.31 -7.94 0.34
N ALA A 58 4.00 -8.18 0.19
CA ALA A 58 3.35 -8.21 -1.11
C ALA A 58 3.30 -6.83 -1.77
N LEU A 59 3.00 -5.76 -1.01
CA LEU A 59 3.10 -4.38 -1.51
C LEU A 59 4.53 -4.05 -1.96
N ALA A 60 5.54 -4.45 -1.18
CA ALA A 60 6.93 -4.25 -1.54
C ALA A 60 7.32 -5.00 -2.83
N ALA A 61 6.77 -6.20 -3.07
CA ALA A 61 6.95 -6.91 -4.33
C ALA A 61 6.32 -6.16 -5.51
N ALA A 62 5.08 -5.69 -5.37
CA ALA A 62 4.40 -4.90 -6.40
C ALA A 62 5.15 -3.61 -6.75
N LEU A 63 5.69 -2.92 -5.73
CA LEU A 63 6.52 -1.72 -5.94
C LEU A 63 7.82 -2.00 -6.68
N ARG A 64 8.50 -3.12 -6.39
CA ARG A 64 9.73 -3.52 -7.10
C ARG A 64 9.45 -3.89 -8.55
N ASP A 65 8.35 -4.58 -8.80
CA ASP A 65 7.93 -4.92 -10.17
C ASP A 65 7.66 -3.64 -10.98
N TRP A 66 6.93 -2.69 -10.40
CA TRP A 66 6.69 -1.39 -11.02
C TRP A 66 7.98 -0.61 -11.31
N ASP A 67 8.90 -0.52 -10.34
CA ASP A 67 10.21 0.15 -10.50
C ASP A 67 11.08 -0.50 -11.59
N SER A 68 10.96 -1.82 -11.76
CA SER A 68 11.65 -2.56 -12.82
C SER A 68 11.05 -2.35 -14.23
N GLY A 69 9.93 -1.64 -14.33
CA GLY A 69 9.18 -1.47 -15.56
C GLY A 69 8.37 -2.71 -15.98
N ASN A 70 8.15 -3.65 -15.05
CA ASN A 70 7.30 -4.81 -15.30
C ASN A 70 5.83 -4.39 -15.25
N THR A 71 5.09 -4.67 -16.33
CA THR A 71 3.66 -4.38 -16.45
C THR A 71 2.78 -5.57 -16.08
N ASP A 72 3.36 -6.67 -15.63
CA ASP A 72 2.62 -7.82 -15.12
C ASP A 72 1.91 -7.46 -13.81
N LEU A 73 0.62 -7.80 -13.72
CA LEU A 73 -0.21 -7.55 -12.54
C LEU A 73 -0.10 -8.65 -11.49
N THR A 74 0.71 -9.70 -11.70
CA THR A 74 0.84 -10.83 -10.76
C THR A 74 1.19 -10.38 -9.33
N ALA A 75 2.22 -9.54 -9.16
CA ALA A 75 2.59 -9.03 -7.83
C ALA A 75 1.54 -8.07 -7.25
N HIS A 76 0.89 -7.28 -8.11
CA HIS A 76 -0.20 -6.40 -7.71
C HIS A 76 -1.41 -7.20 -7.20
N SER A 77 -1.84 -8.24 -7.93
CA SER A 77 -2.93 -9.13 -7.51
C SER A 77 -2.60 -9.86 -6.21
N ALA A 78 -1.37 -10.36 -6.05
CA ALA A 78 -0.95 -10.98 -4.79
C ALA A 78 -1.02 -9.99 -3.61
N ALA A 79 -0.68 -8.71 -3.82
CA ALA A 79 -0.81 -7.68 -2.81
C ALA A 79 -2.28 -7.34 -2.49
N ALA A 80 -3.15 -7.33 -3.51
CA ALA A 80 -4.58 -7.14 -3.32
C ALA A 80 -5.21 -8.31 -2.52
N ASP A 81 -4.82 -9.55 -2.80
CA ASP A 81 -5.28 -10.75 -2.08
C ASP A 81 -4.81 -10.76 -0.61
N ALA A 82 -3.56 -10.36 -0.38
CA ALA A 82 -3.00 -10.20 0.96
C ALA A 82 -3.74 -9.12 1.76
N LEU A 83 -4.03 -7.99 1.14
CA LEU A 83 -4.83 -6.91 1.74
C LEU A 83 -6.26 -7.36 2.05
N ALA A 84 -6.92 -8.05 1.13
CA ALA A 84 -8.28 -8.57 1.34
C ALA A 84 -8.32 -9.56 2.53
N SER A 85 -7.30 -10.41 2.66
CA SER A 85 -7.17 -11.33 3.79
C SER A 85 -6.99 -10.60 5.12
N LEU A 86 -6.16 -9.54 5.15
CA LEU A 86 -5.98 -8.69 6.32
C LEU A 86 -7.28 -7.97 6.72
N MET A 87 -8.02 -7.42 5.75
CA MET A 87 -9.31 -6.78 6.01
C MET A 87 -10.34 -7.77 6.56
N ALA A 88 -10.41 -8.98 6.01
CA ALA A 88 -11.29 -10.02 6.53
C ALA A 88 -10.92 -10.42 7.97
N GLU A 89 -9.63 -10.50 8.31
CA GLU A 89 -9.20 -10.77 9.68
C GLU A 89 -9.57 -9.63 10.63
N LEU A 90 -9.44 -8.37 10.19
CA LEU A 90 -9.88 -7.20 10.95
C LEU A 90 -11.39 -7.25 11.23
N ASP A 91 -12.21 -7.54 10.23
CA ASP A 91 -13.66 -7.64 10.41
C ASP A 91 -14.05 -8.72 11.44
N ASN A 92 -13.30 -9.82 11.50
CA ASN A 92 -13.54 -10.91 12.47
C ASN A 92 -13.13 -10.57 13.92
N ILE A 93 -12.34 -9.51 14.12
CA ILE A 93 -11.76 -9.16 15.43
C ILE A 93 -12.59 -8.08 16.16
N GLU A 94 -13.55 -7.46 15.48
CA GLU A 94 -14.26 -6.25 15.93
C GLU A 94 -14.95 -6.36 17.31
N ASP A 95 -15.26 -7.58 17.76
CA ASP A 95 -16.09 -7.82 18.96
C ASP A 95 -15.40 -7.73 20.33
N SER A 96 -14.07 -7.55 20.44
CA SER A 96 -13.40 -7.62 21.77
C SER A 96 -12.15 -6.77 22.00
N ALA A 97 -11.78 -5.86 21.09
CA ALA A 97 -10.47 -5.18 21.15
C ALA A 97 -10.55 -3.68 21.54
N PRO A 98 -9.49 -3.12 22.18
CA PRO A 98 -9.35 -1.68 22.37
C PRO A 98 -9.24 -0.94 21.02
N ALA A 99 -10.02 0.13 20.84
CA ALA A 99 -10.10 0.90 19.59
C ALA A 99 -8.75 1.36 19.03
N THR A 100 -7.77 1.66 19.90
CA THR A 100 -6.42 2.09 19.50
C THR A 100 -5.59 0.98 18.86
N SER A 101 -5.90 -0.29 19.15
CA SER A 101 -5.16 -1.42 18.59
C SER A 101 -5.67 -1.81 17.21
N MET A 102 -6.99 -1.66 17.01
CA MET A 102 -7.63 -1.78 15.71
C MET A 102 -7.16 -0.67 14.76
N GLY A 103 -7.03 0.55 15.29
CA GLY A 103 -6.65 1.74 14.51
C GLY A 103 -5.31 1.62 13.77
N ALA A 104 -4.30 0.98 14.36
CA ALA A 104 -3.01 0.77 13.69
C ALA A 104 -3.17 -0.10 12.43
N ALA A 105 -3.79 -1.27 12.58
CA ALA A 105 -3.92 -2.22 11.50
C ALA A 105 -4.87 -1.73 10.41
N ILE A 106 -5.95 -1.02 10.78
CA ILE A 106 -6.85 -0.36 9.83
C ILE A 106 -6.10 0.74 9.06
N SER A 107 -5.33 1.59 9.74
CA SER A 107 -4.54 2.64 9.06
C SER A 107 -3.58 2.01 8.05
N ILE A 108 -2.84 0.98 8.47
CA ILE A 108 -1.92 0.24 7.61
C ILE A 108 -2.64 -0.35 6.39
N ALA A 109 -3.77 -1.03 6.60
CA ALA A 109 -4.55 -1.61 5.51
C ALA A 109 -5.03 -0.53 4.51
N MET A 110 -5.49 0.61 5.01
CA MET A 110 -5.95 1.72 4.17
C MET A 110 -4.82 2.35 3.36
N ASP A 111 -3.62 2.49 3.92
CA ASP A 111 -2.47 3.02 3.20
C ASP A 111 -1.95 2.06 2.14
N ILE A 112 -1.97 0.74 2.41
CA ILE A 112 -1.70 -0.29 1.40
C ILE A 112 -2.73 -0.20 0.27
N ALA A 113 -4.02 -0.10 0.59
CA ALA A 113 -5.09 -0.01 -0.40
C ALA A 113 -4.88 1.18 -1.34
N ARG A 114 -4.53 2.36 -0.80
CA ARG A 114 -4.31 3.57 -1.59
C ARG A 114 -3.03 3.51 -2.42
N ALA A 115 -1.95 2.94 -1.88
CA ALA A 115 -0.72 2.71 -2.64
C ALA A 115 -0.95 1.76 -3.82
N LEU A 116 -1.71 0.68 -3.61
CA LEU A 116 -2.10 -0.26 -4.68
C LEU A 116 -2.99 0.42 -5.71
N ALA A 117 -3.99 1.21 -5.30
CA ALA A 117 -4.85 1.93 -6.24
C ALA A 117 -4.03 2.88 -7.14
N ALA A 118 -3.08 3.63 -6.56
CA ALA A 118 -2.17 4.50 -7.32
C ALA A 118 -1.30 3.73 -8.32
N LEU A 119 -0.79 2.54 -7.92
CA LEU A 119 -0.05 1.65 -8.82
C LEU A 119 -0.93 1.15 -9.98
N LEU A 120 -2.15 0.70 -9.69
CA LEU A 120 -3.06 0.16 -10.71
C LEU A 120 -3.43 1.22 -11.74
N SER A 121 -3.81 2.43 -11.29
CA SER A 121 -4.13 3.53 -12.19
C SER A 121 -2.97 3.89 -13.11
N ARG A 122 -1.72 3.69 -12.67
CA ARG A 122 -0.56 3.88 -13.53
C ARG A 122 -0.37 2.75 -14.54
N LEU A 123 -0.57 1.51 -14.13
CA LEU A 123 -0.41 0.32 -14.98
C LEU A 123 -1.48 0.22 -16.07
N GLU A 124 -2.68 0.73 -15.81
CA GLU A 124 -3.77 0.77 -16.80
C GLU A 124 -3.59 1.87 -17.86
N GLY A 125 -2.73 2.87 -17.60
CA GLY A 125 -2.55 4.04 -18.46
C GLY A 125 -3.81 4.91 -18.56
N PRO A 126 -3.73 6.14 -19.11
CA PRO A 126 -4.94 6.87 -19.44
C PRO A 126 -5.74 6.04 -20.45
N ALA A 127 -7.01 5.78 -20.16
CA ALA A 127 -7.95 5.29 -21.15
C ALA A 127 -7.79 6.18 -22.38
N THR A 128 -7.32 5.60 -23.48
CA THR A 128 -7.30 6.27 -24.78
C THR A 128 -8.76 6.54 -25.13
N ASP A 129 -9.24 7.73 -24.82
CA ASP A 129 -10.43 8.30 -25.44
C ASP A 129 -10.08 8.48 -26.92
N ASP A 130 -10.68 7.61 -27.74
CA ASP A 130 -10.64 7.60 -29.20
C ASP A 130 -11.66 8.62 -29.76
#